data_AF-A0A3A6K774-F1
#
_entry.id   AF-A0A3A6K774-F1
#
_cell.length_a   1.000
_cell.length_b   1.000
_cell.length_c   1.000
_cell.angle_alpha   90.00
_cell.angle_beta   90.00
_cell.angle_gamma   90.00
#
_symmetry.space_group_name_H-M   'P 1'
#
loop_
_entity.id
_entity.type
_entity.pdbx_description
1 polymer ?
#
loop_
_entity_poly.entity_id
_entity_poly.type
_entity_poly.pdbx_seq_one_letter_code
_entity_poly.pdbx_strand_id
1 'polypeptide(L)'
;MENTKKIDWYTLAFMAFSTVWGFGNVLNGFVYFNGVQVIFSWVLMFALYFVPYALMVGELGSAFKQSGGGVSSWIHETIGPKCAYYAGWTYWACHVTYIASKGSGGLKALSWMVFQNGSTYDTFPTIAVQMATLAVFLFFCWVASRGLNPLKKLATIAGSSMFVMSILFILMMFAAPAINPNGGFVSADYTVKGLIPQFNVNYFTSLSILVFAVGGCEKISPYVNKVKDPSKGFPKGMIMLAVMVMVCAILGSIAMGMMFDPAVINESTDSFKSYVSNGAYWSFQKLGEYYHVGNLLLVIYAACNAIGQFSTLVLSIDAPLRILLDNEDARQFVPSGLLKKNEHGAYINGIKMVICLSGSIILIQSFVPGAASVLTQLNKLNSVTMPLRYLWVFAAYIALRKSLNKFNPEYKFTKNQTVALVAGGWCFFVTAACCLLGMYVEGDIASTALNVITPVVLTALGLILPEIKKREVAKAK
;
A
#
# COMPACT_ATOMS: atom_id res chain seq x y z
N MET A 1 19.39 -27.76 11.96
CA MET A 1 18.14 -27.12 11.51
C MET A 1 17.58 -26.37 12.69
N GLU A 2 17.66 -25.04 12.70
CA GLU A 2 16.98 -24.25 13.75
C GLU A 2 15.49 -24.56 13.69
N ASN A 3 14.95 -25.01 14.83
CA ASN A 3 13.55 -25.33 15.00
C ASN A 3 12.75 -24.01 15.01
N THR A 4 12.57 -23.40 13.84
CA THR A 4 11.85 -22.13 13.74
C THR A 4 10.39 -22.40 14.11
N LYS A 5 9.98 -21.88 15.27
CA LYS A 5 8.63 -22.05 15.82
C LYS A 5 7.60 -21.66 14.75
N LYS A 6 6.83 -22.63 14.25
CA LYS A 6 5.78 -22.38 13.26
C LYS A 6 4.70 -21.48 13.88
N ILE A 7 4.24 -20.48 13.12
CA ILE A 7 3.21 -19.54 13.55
C ILE A 7 1.81 -20.12 13.36
N ASP A 8 0.89 -19.75 14.23
CA ASP A 8 -0.52 -20.11 14.08
C ASP A 8 -1.19 -19.28 12.98
N TRP A 9 -2.28 -19.80 12.40
CA TRP A 9 -2.99 -19.16 11.29
C TRP A 9 -3.60 -17.80 11.68
N TYR A 10 -3.98 -17.62 12.94
CA TYR A 10 -4.48 -16.33 13.43
C TYR A 10 -3.34 -15.31 13.57
N THR A 11 -2.13 -15.73 13.98
CA THR A 11 -0.95 -14.86 13.98
C THR A 11 -0.62 -14.39 12.57
N LEU A 12 -0.69 -15.30 11.58
CA LEU A 12 -0.56 -14.94 10.18
C LEU A 12 -1.62 -13.91 9.76
N ALA A 13 -2.88 -14.11 10.16
CA ALA A 13 -3.97 -13.17 9.84
C ALA A 13 -3.69 -11.77 10.40
N PHE A 14 -3.25 -11.65 11.65
CA PHE A 14 -2.85 -10.37 12.25
C PHE A 14 -1.67 -9.72 11.53
N MET A 15 -0.64 -10.51 11.18
CA MET A 15 0.51 -10.01 10.42
C MET A 15 0.09 -9.50 9.03
N ALA A 16 -0.74 -10.28 8.33
CA ALA A 16 -1.28 -9.89 7.03
C ALA A 16 -2.15 -8.62 7.15
N PHE A 17 -2.99 -8.54 8.19
CA PHE A 17 -3.84 -7.38 8.44
C PHE A 17 -3.00 -6.13 8.65
N SER A 18 -1.97 -6.19 9.51
CA SER A 18 -1.07 -5.04 9.73
C SER A 18 -0.28 -4.61 8.50
N THR A 19 -0.18 -5.49 7.48
CA THR A 19 0.53 -5.20 6.23
C THR A 19 -0.40 -4.58 5.17
N VAL A 20 -1.68 -4.97 5.19
CA VAL A 20 -2.69 -4.55 4.20
C VAL A 20 -3.45 -3.31 4.68
N TRP A 21 -3.77 -3.24 5.97
CA TRP A 21 -4.71 -2.28 6.51
C TRP A 21 -4.07 -1.28 7.46
N GLY A 22 -4.48 -0.02 7.33
CA GLY A 22 -4.13 1.03 8.28
C GLY A 22 -5.17 2.16 8.27
N PHE A 23 -5.17 2.99 9.31
CA PHE A 23 -6.14 4.06 9.50
C PHE A 23 -6.29 5.01 8.30
N GLY A 24 -5.19 5.30 7.60
CA GLY A 24 -5.22 6.12 6.38
C GLY A 24 -6.15 5.59 5.27
N ASN A 25 -6.40 4.28 5.22
CA ASN A 25 -7.35 3.68 4.28
C ASN A 25 -8.80 4.10 4.58
N VAL A 26 -9.16 4.19 5.87
CA VAL A 26 -10.48 4.65 6.31
C VAL A 26 -10.66 6.12 5.97
N LEU A 27 -9.67 6.96 6.32
CA LEU A 27 -9.70 8.38 5.99
C LEU A 27 -9.83 8.61 4.48
N ASN A 28 -8.96 8.00 3.69
CA ASN A 28 -8.97 8.18 2.24
C ASN A 28 -10.28 7.67 1.63
N GLY A 29 -10.78 6.51 2.09
CA GLY A 29 -12.09 6.03 1.68
C GLY A 29 -13.18 7.07 1.97
N PHE A 30 -13.24 7.61 3.18
CA PHE A 30 -14.24 8.59 3.58
C PHE A 30 -14.15 9.89 2.75
N VAL A 31 -12.94 10.45 2.60
CA VAL A 31 -12.74 11.74 1.92
C VAL A 31 -13.04 11.63 0.41
N TYR A 32 -12.53 10.60 -0.27
CA TYR A 32 -12.68 10.46 -1.73
C TYR A 32 -14.04 9.95 -2.19
N PHE A 33 -14.88 9.43 -1.30
CA PHE A 33 -16.18 8.87 -1.63
C PHE A 33 -17.31 9.57 -0.87
N ASN A 34 -17.18 10.88 -0.67
CA ASN A 34 -18.23 11.75 -0.13
C ASN A 34 -18.81 11.24 1.21
N GLY A 35 -17.92 10.87 2.13
CA GLY A 35 -18.26 10.41 3.47
C GLY A 35 -18.72 8.96 3.54
N VAL A 36 -19.87 8.73 4.17
CA VAL A 36 -20.39 7.37 4.44
C VAL A 36 -20.84 6.62 3.18
N GLN A 37 -20.98 7.30 2.04
CA GLN A 37 -21.22 6.65 0.73
C GLN A 37 -20.09 5.67 0.35
N VAL A 38 -18.90 5.82 0.94
CA VAL A 38 -17.83 4.82 0.81
C VAL A 38 -18.25 3.43 1.26
N ILE A 39 -19.20 3.28 2.20
CA ILE A 39 -19.63 1.98 2.72
C ILE A 39 -20.20 1.10 1.61
N PHE A 40 -21.01 1.68 0.71
CA PHE A 40 -21.52 0.97 -0.45
C PHE A 40 -20.37 0.46 -1.34
N SER A 41 -19.38 1.32 -1.58
CA SER A 41 -18.21 0.98 -2.38
C SER A 41 -17.32 -0.06 -1.69
N TRP A 42 -17.19 -0.01 -0.37
CA TRP A 42 -16.50 -1.03 0.41
C TRP A 42 -17.16 -2.40 0.25
N VAL A 43 -18.48 -2.47 0.40
CA VAL A 43 -19.23 -3.72 0.21
C VAL A 43 -19.01 -4.30 -1.18
N LEU A 44 -19.10 -3.48 -2.22
CA LEU A 44 -18.81 -3.90 -3.60
C LEU A 44 -17.36 -4.36 -3.76
N MET A 45 -16.39 -3.59 -3.26
CA MET A 45 -14.97 -3.91 -3.35
C MET A 45 -14.63 -5.19 -2.57
N PHE A 46 -15.29 -5.47 -1.46
CA PHE A 46 -15.06 -6.72 -0.74
C PHE A 46 -15.67 -7.91 -1.46
N ALA A 47 -16.93 -7.83 -1.85
CA ALA A 47 -17.64 -8.92 -2.49
C ALA A 47 -17.05 -9.27 -3.87
N LEU A 48 -16.76 -8.25 -4.68
CA LEU A 48 -16.38 -8.42 -6.08
C LEU A 48 -14.86 -8.43 -6.30
N TYR A 49 -14.05 -7.98 -5.35
CA TYR A 49 -12.61 -7.85 -5.56
C TYR A 49 -11.76 -8.49 -4.45
N PHE A 50 -11.83 -7.97 -3.22
CA PHE A 50 -10.87 -8.32 -2.18
C PHE A 50 -11.06 -9.74 -1.64
N VAL A 51 -12.30 -10.20 -1.41
CA VAL A 51 -12.55 -11.58 -0.99
C VAL A 51 -12.06 -12.57 -2.04
N PRO A 52 -12.47 -12.49 -3.33
CA PRO A 52 -11.94 -13.41 -4.34
C PRO A 52 -10.41 -13.30 -4.46
N TYR A 53 -9.83 -12.10 -4.37
CA TYR A 53 -8.38 -11.92 -4.37
C TYR A 53 -7.67 -12.63 -3.21
N ALA A 54 -8.11 -12.43 -1.96
CA ALA A 54 -7.53 -13.08 -0.79
C ALA A 54 -7.64 -14.61 -0.87
N LEU A 55 -8.76 -15.12 -1.37
CA LEU A 55 -8.97 -16.56 -1.58
C LEU A 55 -8.08 -17.10 -2.70
N MET A 56 -7.90 -16.37 -3.81
CA MET A 56 -6.98 -16.75 -4.89
C MET A 56 -5.52 -16.78 -4.41
N VAL A 57 -5.12 -15.82 -3.58
CA VAL A 57 -3.81 -15.82 -2.92
C VAL A 57 -3.67 -17.02 -1.98
N GLY A 58 -4.74 -17.41 -1.28
CA GLY A 58 -4.77 -18.65 -0.49
C GLY A 58 -4.48 -19.90 -1.33
N GLU A 59 -5.07 -20.00 -2.53
CA GLU A 59 -4.87 -21.12 -3.46
C GLU A 59 -3.46 -21.11 -4.07
N LEU A 60 -2.95 -19.95 -4.48
CA LEU A 60 -1.58 -19.79 -4.96
C LEU A 60 -0.56 -20.15 -3.87
N GLY A 61 -0.77 -19.68 -2.64
CA GLY A 61 0.06 -20.02 -1.49
C GLY A 61 0.06 -21.52 -1.20
N SER A 62 -1.11 -22.16 -1.27
CA SER A 62 -1.23 -23.61 -1.09
C SER A 62 -0.54 -24.41 -2.21
N ALA A 63 -0.69 -23.97 -3.47
CA ALA A 63 -0.05 -24.60 -4.65
C ALA A 63 1.47 -24.54 -4.58
N PHE A 64 2.00 -23.36 -4.24
CA PHE A 64 3.43 -23.06 -4.24
C PHE A 64 3.97 -22.97 -2.83
N LYS A 65 3.48 -23.83 -1.92
CA LYS A 65 3.89 -23.81 -0.52
C LYS A 65 5.40 -23.80 -0.39
N GLN A 66 6.11 -24.65 -1.14
CA GLN A 66 7.57 -24.75 -1.09
C GLN A 66 8.34 -23.55 -1.69
N SER A 67 7.67 -22.63 -2.37
CA SER A 67 8.30 -21.47 -3.03
C SER A 67 8.32 -20.26 -2.11
N GLY A 68 9.51 -19.70 -1.85
CA GLY A 68 9.68 -18.55 -0.96
C GLY A 68 9.50 -17.17 -1.59
N GLY A 69 9.56 -17.05 -2.93
CA GLY A 69 9.66 -15.76 -3.64
C GLY A 69 8.34 -15.07 -3.99
N GLY A 70 7.21 -15.59 -3.52
CA GLY A 70 5.88 -15.00 -3.73
C GLY A 70 5.49 -14.89 -5.21
N VAL A 71 4.97 -13.73 -5.63
CA VAL A 71 4.41 -13.52 -6.99
C VAL A 71 5.40 -13.86 -8.09
N SER A 72 6.67 -13.47 -7.96
CA SER A 72 7.69 -13.76 -8.97
C SER A 72 7.90 -15.28 -9.13
N SER A 73 7.89 -16.03 -8.02
CA SER A 73 7.99 -17.49 -8.06
C SER A 73 6.73 -18.11 -8.66
N TRP A 74 5.54 -17.60 -8.35
CA TRP A 74 4.31 -18.10 -8.95
C TRP A 74 4.31 -17.94 -10.47
N ILE A 75 4.76 -16.78 -10.97
CA ILE A 75 4.90 -16.53 -12.41
C ILE A 75 6.01 -17.40 -13.02
N HIS A 76 7.11 -17.64 -12.30
CA HIS A 76 8.18 -18.52 -12.76
C HIS A 76 7.66 -19.93 -13.03
N GLU A 77 6.97 -20.53 -12.06
CA GLU A 77 6.45 -21.90 -12.14
C GLU A 77 5.33 -22.06 -13.18
N THR A 78 4.50 -21.03 -13.33
CA THR A 78 3.29 -21.10 -14.18
C THR A 78 3.51 -20.62 -15.62
N ILE A 79 4.35 -19.60 -15.84
CA ILE A 79 4.52 -18.95 -17.14
C ILE A 79 5.97 -19.05 -17.63
N GLY A 80 6.95 -18.78 -16.78
CA GLY A 80 8.37 -18.95 -17.08
C GLY A 80 9.27 -17.77 -16.68
N PRO A 81 10.60 -17.93 -16.86
CA PRO A 81 11.61 -17.08 -16.22
C PRO A 81 11.61 -15.62 -16.70
N LYS A 82 11.38 -15.39 -18.00
CA LYS A 82 11.33 -14.02 -18.55
C LYS A 82 10.16 -13.22 -17.98
N CYS A 83 8.99 -13.85 -17.85
CA CYS A 83 7.82 -13.21 -17.25
C CYS A 83 8.01 -13.02 -15.74
N ALA A 84 8.67 -13.96 -15.06
CA ALA A 84 9.00 -13.83 -13.65
C ALA A 84 9.91 -12.62 -13.39
N TYR A 85 10.91 -12.39 -14.27
CA TYR A 85 11.72 -11.18 -14.22
C TYR A 85 10.88 -9.90 -14.36
N TYR A 86 9.97 -9.82 -15.34
CA TYR A 86 9.11 -8.64 -15.48
C TYR A 86 8.15 -8.45 -14.31
N ALA A 87 7.63 -9.54 -13.76
CA ALA A 87 6.83 -9.51 -12.53
C ALA A 87 7.65 -8.95 -11.37
N GLY A 88 8.86 -9.49 -11.12
CA GLY A 88 9.78 -8.99 -10.10
C GLY A 88 10.16 -7.51 -10.30
N TRP A 89 10.52 -7.13 -11.52
CA TRP A 89 10.87 -5.75 -11.87
C TRP A 89 9.73 -4.79 -11.61
N THR A 90 8.56 -5.02 -12.21
CA THR A 90 7.42 -4.10 -12.09
C THR A 90 6.88 -4.07 -10.67
N TYR A 91 6.94 -5.18 -9.93
CA TYR A 91 6.59 -5.23 -8.52
C TYR A 91 7.49 -4.32 -7.66
N TRP A 92 8.80 -4.31 -7.94
CA TRP A 92 9.75 -3.40 -7.31
C TRP A 92 9.60 -1.95 -7.82
N ALA A 93 9.48 -1.76 -9.13
CA ALA A 93 9.47 -0.43 -9.75
C ALA A 93 8.23 0.36 -9.30
N CYS A 94 7.06 -0.26 -9.21
CA CYS A 94 5.86 0.40 -8.67
C CYS A 94 6.04 0.84 -7.22
N HIS A 95 6.95 0.22 -6.46
CA HIS A 95 7.26 0.58 -5.08
C HIS A 95 8.12 1.84 -4.96
N VAL A 96 8.75 2.31 -6.05
CA VAL A 96 9.55 3.54 -6.08
C VAL A 96 8.71 4.78 -5.73
N THR A 97 7.49 4.87 -6.25
CA THR A 97 6.56 5.99 -5.94
C THR A 97 6.23 6.02 -4.45
N TYR A 98 6.14 4.85 -3.83
CA TYR A 98 5.89 4.71 -2.42
C TYR A 98 7.06 5.18 -1.58
N ILE A 99 8.30 4.83 -1.96
CA ILE A 99 9.54 5.31 -1.32
C ILE A 99 9.56 6.84 -1.35
N ALA A 100 9.30 7.45 -2.51
CA ALA A 100 9.27 8.91 -2.67
C ALA A 100 8.26 9.57 -1.72
N SER A 101 7.13 8.92 -1.44
CA SER A 101 6.09 9.49 -0.57
C SER A 101 6.42 9.53 0.93
N LYS A 102 7.30 8.63 1.41
CA LYS A 102 7.48 8.42 2.85
C LYS A 102 8.19 9.55 3.56
N GLY A 103 9.13 10.22 2.88
CA GLY A 103 9.82 11.36 3.47
C GLY A 103 8.85 12.49 3.80
N SER A 104 8.02 12.93 2.83
CA SER A 104 7.04 13.99 3.06
C SER A 104 5.97 13.59 4.09
N GLY A 105 5.50 12.34 4.06
CA GLY A 105 4.56 11.83 5.07
C GLY A 105 5.15 11.88 6.49
N GLY A 106 6.43 11.52 6.65
CA GLY A 106 7.14 11.60 7.92
C GLY A 106 7.33 13.04 8.40
N LEU A 107 7.71 13.96 7.51
CA LEU A 107 7.84 15.38 7.85
C LEU A 107 6.48 16.01 8.25
N LYS A 108 5.39 15.64 7.58
CA LYS A 108 4.03 16.09 7.97
C LYS A 108 3.65 15.55 9.36
N ALA A 109 3.96 14.29 9.64
CA ALA A 109 3.71 13.70 10.96
C ALA A 109 4.53 14.40 12.07
N LEU A 110 5.79 14.72 11.81
CA LEU A 110 6.61 15.51 12.74
C LEU A 110 6.05 16.92 12.95
N SER A 111 5.57 17.57 11.89
CA SER A 111 4.93 18.89 12.00
C SER A 111 3.70 18.85 12.91
N TRP A 112 2.84 17.84 12.75
CA TRP A 112 1.70 17.63 13.65
C TRP A 112 2.11 17.28 15.09
N MET A 113 3.17 16.49 15.27
CA MET A 113 3.67 16.13 16.59
C MET A 113 4.20 17.35 17.37
N VAL A 114 4.88 18.27 16.68
CA VAL A 114 5.52 19.46 17.29
C VAL A 114 4.54 20.63 17.39
N PHE A 115 3.89 21.00 16.29
CA PHE A 115 3.08 22.21 16.21
C PHE A 115 1.59 21.97 16.49
N GLN A 116 1.15 20.71 16.48
CA GLN A 116 -0.21 20.28 16.83
C GLN A 116 -1.32 21.00 16.05
N ASN A 117 -1.04 21.38 14.79
CA ASN A 117 -2.00 22.02 13.91
C ASN A 117 -1.75 21.65 12.43
N GLY A 118 -2.78 21.84 11.60
CA GLY A 118 -2.73 21.50 10.17
C GLY A 118 -2.09 22.57 9.29
N SER A 119 -2.02 23.81 9.76
CA SER A 119 -1.60 24.97 8.98
C SER A 119 -0.09 25.13 8.84
N THR A 120 0.71 24.86 9.89
CA THR A 120 2.14 25.21 9.90
C THR A 120 2.91 24.55 8.76
N TYR A 121 2.69 23.27 8.49
CA TYR A 121 3.36 22.57 7.39
C TYR A 121 3.08 23.22 6.04
N ASP A 122 1.88 23.75 5.85
CA ASP A 122 1.41 24.30 4.58
C ASP A 122 1.92 25.74 4.37
N THR A 123 2.40 26.40 5.43
CA THR A 123 3.10 27.71 5.34
C THR A 123 4.52 27.60 4.77
N PHE A 124 5.14 26.42 4.81
CA PHE A 124 6.49 26.24 4.28
C PHE A 124 6.47 26.20 2.74
N PRO A 125 7.42 26.87 2.07
CA PRO A 125 7.56 26.75 0.61
C PRO A 125 7.71 25.30 0.18
N THR A 126 6.97 24.85 -0.84
CA THR A 126 7.02 23.45 -1.31
C THR A 126 8.45 23.01 -1.60
N ILE A 127 9.25 23.86 -2.25
CA ILE A 127 10.65 23.55 -2.57
C ILE A 127 11.48 23.28 -1.30
N ALA A 128 11.29 24.03 -0.22
CA ALA A 128 12.01 23.79 1.03
C ALA A 128 11.62 22.44 1.65
N VAL A 129 10.32 22.11 1.64
CA VAL A 129 9.80 20.83 2.13
C VAL A 129 10.31 19.66 1.30
N GLN A 130 10.38 19.80 -0.03
CA GLN A 130 10.87 18.74 -0.92
C GLN A 130 12.39 18.58 -0.84
N MET A 131 13.15 19.66 -0.64
CA MET A 131 14.58 19.56 -0.37
C MET A 131 14.86 18.90 1.00
N ALA A 132 14.07 19.19 2.02
CA ALA A 132 14.12 18.48 3.29
C ALA A 132 13.74 16.99 3.13
N THR A 133 12.70 16.70 2.34
CA THR A 133 12.28 15.33 1.99
C THR A 133 13.43 14.58 1.30
N LEU A 134 14.11 15.22 0.34
CA LEU A 134 15.25 14.65 -0.35
C LEU A 134 16.43 14.39 0.60
N ALA A 135 16.75 15.33 1.49
CA ALA A 135 17.81 15.16 2.48
C ALA A 135 17.53 13.97 3.41
N VAL A 136 16.29 13.85 3.91
CA VAL A 136 15.85 12.71 4.73
C VAL A 136 15.94 11.40 3.93
N PHE A 137 15.49 11.40 2.68
CA PHE A 137 15.57 10.23 1.80
C PHE A 137 17.02 9.77 1.56
N LEU A 138 17.93 10.71 1.28
CA LEU A 138 19.35 10.42 1.07
C LEU A 138 20.00 9.89 2.36
N PHE A 139 19.67 10.48 3.51
CA PHE A 139 20.09 9.98 4.80
C PHE A 139 19.67 8.52 5.00
N PHE A 140 18.41 8.18 4.73
CA PHE A 140 17.94 6.80 4.87
C PHE A 140 18.50 5.84 3.81
N CYS A 141 18.84 6.31 2.61
CA CYS A 141 19.61 5.52 1.64
C CYS A 141 21.02 5.20 2.15
N TRP A 142 21.67 6.18 2.80
CA TRP A 142 22.95 5.97 3.46
C TRP A 142 22.84 4.97 4.62
N VAL A 143 21.83 5.11 5.47
CA VAL A 143 21.54 4.14 6.54
C VAL A 143 21.33 2.74 5.98
N ALA A 144 20.50 2.60 4.93
CA ALA A 144 20.24 1.32 4.27
C ALA A 144 21.53 0.69 3.70
N SER A 145 22.47 1.51 3.21
CA SER A 145 23.76 1.02 2.71
C SER A 145 24.68 0.45 3.81
N ARG A 146 24.46 0.78 5.09
CA ARG A 146 25.27 0.31 6.24
C ARG A 146 24.75 -0.99 6.87
N GLY A 147 23.62 -1.53 6.40
CA GLY A 147 23.02 -2.76 6.95
C GLY A 147 21.91 -2.49 7.99
N LEU A 148 21.01 -3.46 8.15
CA LEU A 148 19.63 -3.22 8.65
C LEU A 148 19.30 -3.66 10.09
N ASN A 149 20.27 -3.97 10.97
CA ASN A 149 19.92 -4.65 12.22
C ASN A 149 19.09 -3.83 13.26
N PRO A 150 19.33 -2.53 13.50
CA PRO A 150 18.52 -1.77 14.46
C PRO A 150 17.09 -1.46 13.98
N LEU A 151 16.84 -1.49 12.67
CA LEU A 151 15.67 -0.88 12.04
C LEU A 151 14.47 -1.83 11.93
N LYS A 152 14.69 -3.15 12.01
CA LYS A 152 13.62 -4.16 12.05
C LYS A 152 12.73 -4.03 13.30
N LYS A 153 13.32 -3.69 14.44
CA LYS A 153 12.57 -3.50 15.70
C LYS A 153 11.67 -2.26 15.62
N LEU A 154 12.19 -1.15 15.10
CA LEU A 154 11.42 0.07 14.88
C LEU A 154 10.23 -0.15 13.94
N ALA A 155 10.44 -0.87 12.84
CA ALA A 155 9.36 -1.21 11.92
C ALA A 155 8.27 -2.10 12.54
N THR A 156 8.66 -3.03 13.41
CA THR A 156 7.70 -3.88 14.12
C THR A 156 6.84 -3.05 15.07
N ILE A 157 7.46 -2.13 15.82
CA ILE A 157 6.76 -1.20 16.72
C ILE A 157 5.83 -0.29 15.92
N ALA A 158 6.30 0.28 14.81
CA ALA A 158 5.49 1.11 13.92
C ALA A 158 4.28 0.39 13.32
N GLY A 159 4.47 -0.82 12.79
CA GLY A 159 3.38 -1.58 12.17
C GLY A 159 2.32 -2.00 13.19
N SER A 160 2.76 -2.46 14.36
CA SER A 160 1.86 -2.83 15.45
C SER A 160 1.15 -1.62 16.07
N SER A 161 1.81 -0.47 16.21
CA SER A 161 1.18 0.73 16.75
C SER A 161 0.10 1.27 15.81
N MET A 162 0.35 1.36 14.50
CA MET A 162 -0.68 1.83 13.54
C MET A 162 -1.87 0.88 13.46
N PHE A 163 -1.63 -0.42 13.59
CA PHE A 163 -2.70 -1.42 13.75
C PHE A 163 -3.57 -1.14 14.98
N VAL A 164 -2.93 -1.02 16.16
CA VAL A 164 -3.62 -0.78 17.42
C VAL A 164 -4.39 0.54 17.38
N MET A 165 -3.78 1.62 16.88
CA MET A 165 -4.42 2.93 16.76
C MET A 165 -5.66 2.90 15.85
N SER A 166 -5.66 2.08 14.80
CA SER A 166 -6.81 1.95 13.90
C SER A 166 -8.02 1.30 14.60
N ILE A 167 -7.79 0.26 15.40
CA ILE A 167 -8.86 -0.40 16.17
C ILE A 167 -9.31 0.49 17.33
N LEU A 168 -8.35 1.09 18.05
CA LEU A 168 -8.65 2.02 19.15
C LEU A 168 -9.48 3.20 18.67
N PHE A 169 -9.17 3.77 17.50
CA PHE A 169 -9.98 4.83 16.91
C PHE A 169 -11.46 4.45 16.81
N ILE A 170 -11.75 3.27 16.25
CA ILE A 170 -13.12 2.78 16.08
C ILE A 170 -13.78 2.65 17.46
N LEU A 171 -13.16 1.92 18.39
CA LEU A 171 -13.73 1.68 19.72
C LEU A 171 -13.98 2.98 20.48
N MET A 172 -13.03 3.91 20.43
CA MET A 172 -13.15 5.21 21.10
C MET A 172 -14.23 6.08 20.46
N MET A 173 -14.32 6.10 19.12
CA MET A 173 -15.35 6.90 18.47
C MET A 173 -16.76 6.41 18.79
N PHE A 174 -16.99 5.10 18.83
CA PHE A 174 -18.29 4.55 19.21
C PHE A 174 -18.64 4.80 20.70
N ALA A 175 -17.64 4.89 21.58
CA ALA A 175 -17.85 5.21 23.00
C ALA A 175 -17.95 6.73 23.27
N ALA A 176 -17.44 7.59 22.38
CA ALA A 176 -17.39 9.04 22.56
C ALA A 176 -18.76 9.68 22.87
N PRO A 177 -19.89 9.34 22.21
CA PRO A 177 -21.19 9.92 22.53
C PRO A 177 -21.70 9.61 23.93
N ALA A 178 -21.32 8.47 24.51
CA ALA A 178 -21.68 8.14 25.88
C ALA A 178 -20.87 8.93 26.92
N ILE A 179 -19.66 9.36 26.56
CA ILE A 179 -18.72 10.07 27.43
C ILE A 179 -18.96 11.59 27.35
N ASN A 180 -19.16 12.11 26.14
CA ASN A 180 -19.45 13.52 25.90
C ASN A 180 -20.64 13.67 24.94
N PRO A 181 -21.89 13.55 25.43
CA PRO A 181 -23.10 13.60 24.60
C PRO A 181 -23.25 14.89 23.77
N ASN A 182 -22.65 15.99 24.25
CA ASN A 182 -22.69 17.31 23.62
C ASN A 182 -21.42 17.63 22.82
N GLY A 183 -20.65 16.61 22.42
CA GLY A 183 -19.39 16.77 21.70
C GLY A 183 -19.49 17.36 20.29
N GLY A 184 -20.69 17.68 19.79
CA GLY A 184 -20.86 18.21 18.43
C GLY A 184 -20.64 17.15 17.36
N PHE A 185 -21.15 15.93 17.59
CA PHE A 185 -21.11 14.86 16.59
C PHE A 185 -21.95 15.21 15.37
N VAL A 186 -21.49 14.74 14.21
CA VAL A 186 -22.21 14.86 12.95
C VAL A 186 -23.14 13.66 12.78
N SER A 187 -24.32 13.88 12.19
CA SER A 187 -25.23 12.80 11.80
C SER A 187 -25.14 12.61 10.29
N ALA A 188 -24.55 11.50 9.86
CA ALA A 188 -24.53 11.13 8.45
C ALA A 188 -25.87 10.48 8.03
N ASP A 189 -26.23 10.62 6.76
CA ASP A 189 -27.40 9.95 6.19
C ASP A 189 -27.11 8.46 5.93
N TYR A 190 -27.56 7.61 6.84
CA TYR A 190 -27.45 6.15 6.73
C TYR A 190 -28.65 5.51 6.01
N THR A 191 -29.55 6.28 5.40
CA THR A 191 -30.60 5.72 4.55
C THR A 191 -29.99 5.05 3.31
N VAL A 192 -30.74 4.16 2.67
CA VAL A 192 -30.30 3.51 1.41
C VAL A 192 -29.91 4.55 0.35
N LYS A 193 -30.63 5.67 0.28
CA LYS A 193 -30.29 6.77 -0.65
C LYS A 193 -29.02 7.50 -0.23
N GLY A 194 -28.84 7.76 1.05
CA GLY A 194 -27.65 8.40 1.60
C GLY A 194 -26.36 7.60 1.42
N LEU A 195 -26.46 6.26 1.39
CA LEU A 195 -25.33 5.35 1.21
C LEU A 195 -24.98 5.07 -0.25
N ILE A 196 -25.91 5.22 -1.19
CA ILE A 196 -25.63 5.02 -2.62
C ILE A 196 -24.78 6.21 -3.12
N PRO A 197 -23.59 5.95 -3.68
CA PRO A 197 -22.73 7.01 -4.17
C PRO A 197 -23.30 7.65 -5.44
N GLN A 198 -22.91 8.89 -5.69
CA GLN A 198 -23.08 9.51 -7.00
C GLN A 198 -22.08 8.88 -7.98
N PHE A 199 -22.58 8.14 -8.97
CA PHE A 199 -21.75 7.49 -10.00
C PHE A 199 -21.23 8.49 -11.04
N ASN A 200 -20.46 9.48 -10.59
CA ASN A 200 -19.85 10.53 -11.40
C ASN A 200 -18.38 10.20 -11.75
N VAL A 201 -17.71 11.09 -12.49
CA VAL A 201 -16.31 10.92 -12.91
C VAL A 201 -15.39 10.77 -11.68
N ASN A 202 -15.61 11.57 -10.64
CA ASN A 202 -14.84 11.49 -9.40
C ASN A 202 -14.94 10.10 -8.74
N TYR A 203 -16.14 9.52 -8.66
CA TYR A 203 -16.36 8.18 -8.13
C TYR A 203 -15.49 7.13 -8.84
N PHE A 204 -15.59 7.06 -10.16
CA PHE A 204 -14.89 6.05 -10.96
C PHE A 204 -13.37 6.26 -10.95
N THR A 205 -12.91 7.51 -10.99
CA THR A 205 -11.47 7.80 -10.87
C THR A 205 -10.94 7.55 -9.47
N SER A 206 -11.76 7.64 -8.42
CA SER A 206 -11.37 7.37 -7.03
C SER A 206 -11.31 5.87 -6.68
N LEU A 207 -11.88 4.97 -7.48
CA LEU A 207 -11.85 3.51 -7.22
C LEU A 207 -10.44 2.94 -7.06
N SER A 208 -9.43 3.54 -7.70
CA SER A 208 -8.01 3.17 -7.52
C SER A 208 -7.57 3.19 -6.04
N ILE A 209 -8.14 4.10 -5.25
CA ILE A 209 -7.82 4.28 -3.83
C ILE A 209 -8.33 3.10 -3.01
N LEU A 210 -9.52 2.58 -3.31
CA LEU A 210 -10.05 1.40 -2.62
C LEU A 210 -9.28 0.14 -3.00
N VAL A 211 -8.93 -0.03 -4.28
CA VAL A 211 -8.05 -1.13 -4.73
C VAL A 211 -6.71 -1.07 -4.02
N PHE A 212 -6.11 0.11 -3.92
CA PHE A 212 -4.85 0.32 -3.21
C PHE A 212 -4.95 0.00 -1.71
N ALA A 213 -6.05 0.40 -1.07
CA ALA A 213 -6.28 0.21 0.35
C ALA A 213 -6.41 -1.27 0.78
N VAL A 214 -6.94 -2.14 -0.08
CA VAL A 214 -7.10 -3.58 0.20
C VAL A 214 -6.02 -4.43 -0.48
N GLY A 215 -5.13 -3.79 -1.21
CA GLY A 215 -4.04 -4.42 -1.93
C GLY A 215 -2.93 -4.93 -1.00
N GLY A 216 -2.20 -5.96 -1.45
CA GLY A 216 -0.97 -6.40 -0.78
C GLY A 216 -1.10 -7.65 0.09
N CYS A 217 -2.24 -8.34 0.07
CA CYS A 217 -2.41 -9.58 0.83
C CYS A 217 -1.48 -10.71 0.35
N GLU A 218 -1.02 -10.67 -0.90
CA GLU A 218 0.02 -11.53 -1.47
C GLU A 218 1.38 -11.36 -0.80
N LYS A 219 1.67 -10.21 -0.16
CA LYS A 219 2.96 -9.99 0.53
C LYS A 219 3.19 -10.97 1.68
N ILE A 220 2.13 -11.59 2.18
CA ILE A 220 2.23 -12.60 3.23
C ILE A 220 2.59 -13.99 2.69
N SER A 221 2.64 -14.18 1.36
CA SER A 221 2.98 -15.46 0.73
C SER A 221 4.32 -16.07 1.17
N PRO A 222 5.41 -15.31 1.45
CA PRO A 222 6.65 -15.90 1.94
C PRO A 222 6.51 -16.55 3.34
N TYR A 223 5.41 -16.30 4.04
CA TYR A 223 5.11 -16.90 5.33
C TYR A 223 4.33 -18.21 5.23
N VAL A 224 3.90 -18.66 4.05
CA VAL A 224 3.14 -19.91 3.87
C VAL A 224 3.83 -21.07 4.60
N ASN A 225 5.13 -21.30 4.35
CA ASN A 225 5.89 -22.39 4.99
C ASN A 225 6.15 -22.22 6.48
N LYS A 226 5.96 -21.01 7.01
CA LYS A 226 6.17 -20.69 8.42
C LYS A 226 4.92 -20.95 9.25
N VAL A 227 3.77 -21.17 8.62
CA VAL A 227 2.49 -21.42 9.30
C VAL A 227 2.36 -22.91 9.66
N LYS A 228 1.72 -23.21 10.80
CA LYS A 228 1.32 -24.58 11.16
C LYS A 228 0.29 -25.08 10.15
N ASP A 229 0.51 -26.29 9.62
CA ASP A 229 -0.30 -26.86 8.54
C ASP A 229 -0.49 -25.88 7.36
N PRO A 230 0.60 -25.51 6.62
CA PRO A 230 0.57 -24.45 5.61
C PRO A 230 -0.60 -24.51 4.62
N SER A 231 -1.02 -25.71 4.24
CA SER A 231 -2.07 -25.92 3.25
C SER A 231 -3.47 -25.54 3.73
N LYS A 232 -3.76 -25.64 5.03
CA LYS A 232 -5.05 -25.25 5.62
C LYS A 232 -4.94 -23.98 6.45
N GLY A 233 -3.83 -23.79 7.15
CA GLY A 233 -3.55 -22.64 7.99
C GLY A 233 -3.43 -21.34 7.20
N PHE A 234 -2.73 -21.36 6.06
CA PHE A 234 -2.59 -20.15 5.24
C PHE A 234 -3.94 -19.66 4.69
N PRO A 235 -4.79 -20.49 4.04
CA PRO A 235 -6.12 -20.07 3.60
C PRO A 235 -7.02 -19.55 4.74
N LYS A 236 -7.01 -20.21 5.91
CA LYS A 236 -7.77 -19.72 7.08
C LYS A 236 -7.32 -18.33 7.50
N GLY A 237 -6.01 -18.07 7.49
CA GLY A 237 -5.45 -16.75 7.76
C GLY A 237 -5.90 -15.70 6.74
N MET A 238 -5.97 -16.05 5.45
CA MET A 238 -6.45 -15.14 4.39
C MET A 238 -7.95 -14.82 4.53
N ILE A 239 -8.78 -15.79 4.94
CA ILE A 239 -10.21 -15.56 5.20
C ILE A 239 -10.37 -14.61 6.40
N MET A 240 -9.65 -14.88 7.49
CA MET A 240 -9.70 -14.02 8.68
C MET A 240 -9.23 -12.60 8.39
N LEU A 241 -8.14 -12.45 7.61
CA LEU A 241 -7.70 -11.15 7.09
C LEU A 241 -8.85 -10.43 6.37
N ALA A 242 -9.55 -11.13 5.47
CA ALA A 242 -10.62 -10.53 4.67
C ALA A 242 -11.74 -9.98 5.56
N VAL A 243 -12.16 -10.75 6.56
CA VAL A 243 -13.20 -10.36 7.53
C VAL A 243 -12.74 -9.17 8.37
N MET A 244 -11.53 -9.19 8.91
CA MET A 244 -11.00 -8.11 9.74
C MET A 244 -10.97 -6.78 8.98
N VAL A 245 -10.47 -6.79 7.74
CA VAL A 245 -10.40 -5.61 6.87
C VAL A 245 -11.80 -5.07 6.60
N MET A 246 -12.76 -5.93 6.27
CA MET A 246 -14.14 -5.54 6.02
C MET A 246 -14.77 -4.83 7.21
N VAL A 247 -14.64 -5.43 8.40
CA VAL A 247 -15.17 -4.86 9.63
C VAL A 247 -14.54 -3.51 9.94
N CYS A 248 -13.20 -3.39 9.83
CA CYS A 248 -12.51 -2.13 10.10
C CYS A 248 -12.85 -1.03 9.10
N ALA A 249 -13.05 -1.37 7.82
CA ALA A 249 -13.42 -0.42 6.79
C ALA A 249 -14.82 0.16 7.01
N ILE A 250 -15.80 -0.70 7.27
CA ILE A 250 -17.20 -0.29 7.48
C ILE A 250 -17.32 0.49 8.78
N LEU A 251 -16.87 -0.08 9.90
CA LEU A 251 -16.96 0.57 11.22
C LEU A 251 -16.12 1.85 11.28
N GLY A 252 -14.95 1.86 10.66
CA GLY A 252 -14.13 3.06 10.53
C GLY A 252 -14.82 4.17 9.74
N SER A 253 -15.50 3.82 8.64
CA SER A 253 -16.22 4.81 7.83
C SER A 253 -17.43 5.39 8.57
N ILE A 254 -18.12 4.57 9.37
CA ILE A 254 -19.21 5.02 10.26
C ILE A 254 -18.64 5.97 11.32
N ALA A 255 -17.55 5.60 11.97
CA ALA A 255 -16.87 6.43 12.98
C ALA A 255 -16.45 7.79 12.41
N MET A 256 -15.93 7.83 11.18
CA MET A 256 -15.61 9.10 10.49
C MET A 256 -16.86 9.94 10.20
N GLY A 257 -17.97 9.30 9.83
CA GLY A 257 -19.26 9.96 9.57
C GLY A 257 -19.89 10.60 10.81
N MET A 258 -19.52 10.14 12.01
CA MET A 258 -19.91 10.77 13.28
C MET A 258 -19.09 12.04 13.59
N MET A 259 -18.03 12.32 12.83
CA MET A 259 -17.01 13.31 13.16
C MET A 259 -16.87 14.42 12.10
N PHE A 260 -16.98 14.08 10.82
CA PHE A 260 -16.75 15.00 9.73
C PHE A 260 -17.94 15.07 8.78
N ASP A 261 -18.28 16.30 8.39
CA ASP A 261 -19.32 16.57 7.40
C ASP A 261 -18.71 16.59 5.98
N PRO A 262 -19.17 15.72 5.05
CA PRO A 262 -18.73 15.74 3.66
C PRO A 262 -18.95 17.08 2.96
N ALA A 263 -19.93 17.89 3.37
CA ALA A 263 -20.17 19.21 2.80
C ALA A 263 -18.98 20.15 3.05
N VAL A 264 -18.39 20.11 4.25
CA VAL A 264 -17.19 20.89 4.61
C VAL A 264 -15.95 20.38 3.88
N ILE A 265 -15.82 19.05 3.72
CA ILE A 265 -14.71 18.44 2.98
C ILE A 265 -14.73 18.88 1.51
N ASN A 266 -15.91 18.93 0.91
CA ASN A 266 -16.10 19.18 -0.52
C ASN A 266 -16.40 20.64 -0.86
N GLU A 267 -16.32 21.57 0.11
CA GLU A 267 -16.63 22.99 -0.12
C GLU A 267 -15.67 23.64 -1.14
N SER A 268 -14.42 23.15 -1.22
CA SER A 268 -13.40 23.63 -2.14
C SER A 268 -12.31 22.59 -2.35
N THR A 269 -11.55 22.74 -3.45
CA THR A 269 -10.38 21.90 -3.75
C THR A 269 -9.31 21.96 -2.65
N ASP A 270 -9.14 23.11 -2.00
CA ASP A 270 -8.15 23.28 -0.94
C ASP A 270 -8.61 22.63 0.36
N SER A 271 -9.90 22.74 0.72
CA SER A 271 -10.48 21.98 1.82
C SER A 271 -10.27 20.47 1.61
N PHE A 272 -10.62 19.96 0.43
CA PHE A 272 -10.44 18.55 0.09
C PHE A 272 -8.99 18.08 0.29
N LYS A 273 -8.02 18.79 -0.29
CA LYS A 273 -6.58 18.49 -0.14
C LYS A 273 -6.11 18.55 1.31
N SER A 274 -6.66 19.49 2.08
CA SER A 274 -6.38 19.62 3.50
C SER A 274 -6.89 18.40 4.27
N TYR A 275 -8.13 17.96 4.06
CA TYR A 275 -8.66 16.75 4.68
C TYR A 275 -7.91 15.47 4.28
N VAL A 276 -7.48 15.33 3.02
CA VAL A 276 -6.61 14.21 2.60
C VAL A 276 -5.29 14.21 3.39
N SER A 277 -4.70 15.40 3.63
CA SER A 277 -3.37 15.52 4.25
C SER A 277 -3.39 15.57 5.78
N ASN A 278 -4.49 16.04 6.37
CA ASN A 278 -4.61 16.39 7.78
C ASN A 278 -5.68 15.59 8.52
N GLY A 279 -6.67 15.02 7.81
CA GLY A 279 -7.87 14.45 8.41
C GLY A 279 -7.59 13.35 9.42
N ALA A 280 -6.52 12.57 9.25
CA ALA A 280 -6.16 11.56 10.21
C ALA A 280 -5.77 12.17 11.57
N TYR A 281 -5.01 13.27 11.56
CA TYR A 281 -4.59 13.94 12.79
C TYR A 281 -5.76 14.66 13.45
N TRP A 282 -6.63 15.31 12.66
CA TRP A 282 -7.89 15.87 13.15
C TRP A 282 -8.79 14.81 13.77
N SER A 283 -8.75 13.58 13.26
CA SER A 283 -9.54 12.48 13.80
C SER A 283 -9.16 12.17 15.25
N PHE A 284 -7.85 12.05 15.51
CA PHE A 284 -7.34 11.83 16.86
C PHE A 284 -7.39 13.07 17.73
N GLN A 285 -7.35 14.28 17.14
CA GLN A 285 -7.58 15.53 17.87
C GLN A 285 -9.00 15.60 18.43
N LYS A 286 -10.00 15.39 17.57
CA LYS A 286 -11.41 15.39 17.97
C LYS A 286 -11.73 14.28 18.96
N LEU A 287 -11.15 13.08 18.80
CA LEU A 287 -11.24 12.07 19.86
C LEU A 287 -10.69 12.58 21.20
N GLY A 288 -9.55 13.28 21.17
CA GLY A 288 -8.99 13.87 22.37
C GLY A 288 -9.89 14.92 23.02
N GLU A 289 -10.58 15.71 22.21
CA GLU A 289 -11.61 16.67 22.65
C GLU A 289 -12.83 15.97 23.26
N TYR A 290 -13.36 14.92 22.60
CA TYR A 290 -14.49 14.13 23.10
C TYR A 290 -14.20 13.46 24.45
N TYR A 291 -12.95 13.08 24.68
CA TYR A 291 -12.50 12.43 25.92
C TYR A 291 -11.90 13.41 26.93
N HIS A 292 -11.90 14.71 26.65
CA HIS A 292 -11.31 15.75 27.50
C HIS A 292 -9.82 15.54 27.83
N VAL A 293 -9.06 14.91 26.93
CA VAL A 293 -7.61 14.69 27.03
C VAL A 293 -6.79 15.62 26.11
N GLY A 294 -7.45 16.60 25.49
CA GLY A 294 -6.82 17.57 24.59
C GLY A 294 -6.10 16.89 23.42
N ASN A 295 -4.92 17.39 23.05
CA ASN A 295 -4.17 16.87 21.90
C ASN A 295 -3.38 15.56 22.18
N LEU A 296 -3.58 14.89 23.33
CA LEU A 296 -2.80 13.70 23.69
C LEU A 296 -2.88 12.60 22.62
N LEU A 297 -4.10 12.25 22.20
CA LEU A 297 -4.31 11.20 21.20
C LEU A 297 -3.75 11.59 19.82
N LEU A 298 -3.85 12.86 19.45
CA LEU A 298 -3.21 13.42 18.25
C LEU A 298 -1.70 13.24 18.29
N VAL A 299 -1.05 13.58 19.42
CA VAL A 299 0.41 13.50 19.54
C VAL A 299 0.88 12.05 19.50
N ILE A 300 0.16 11.13 20.15
CA ILE A 300 0.43 9.69 20.10
C ILE A 300 0.32 9.19 18.65
N TYR A 301 -0.75 9.54 17.95
CA TYR A 301 -0.93 9.17 16.55
C TYR A 301 0.18 9.75 15.66
N ALA A 302 0.51 11.03 15.83
CA ALA A 302 1.55 11.70 15.05
C ALA A 302 2.92 11.06 15.26
N ALA A 303 3.27 10.70 16.50
CA ALA A 303 4.49 9.96 16.82
C ALA A 303 4.49 8.57 16.17
N CYS A 304 3.39 7.82 16.30
CA CYS A 304 3.25 6.50 15.69
C CYS A 304 3.39 6.57 14.16
N ASN A 305 2.73 7.56 13.53
CA ASN A 305 2.81 7.77 12.09
C ASN A 305 4.22 8.19 11.66
N ALA A 306 4.89 9.11 12.38
CA ALA A 306 6.26 9.51 12.06
C ALA A 306 7.24 8.32 12.09
N ILE A 307 7.19 7.52 13.16
CA ILE A 307 7.98 6.28 13.28
C ILE A 307 7.62 5.32 12.14
N GLY A 308 6.32 5.19 11.82
CA GLY A 308 5.82 4.36 10.73
C GLY A 308 6.34 4.75 9.35
N GLN A 309 6.30 6.04 9.01
CA GLN A 309 6.74 6.54 7.71
C GLN A 309 8.26 6.32 7.54
N PHE A 310 9.08 6.68 8.53
CA PHE A 310 10.53 6.53 8.45
C PHE A 310 10.99 5.08 8.51
N SER A 311 10.36 4.25 9.36
CA SER A 311 10.67 2.82 9.39
C SER A 311 10.32 2.14 8.06
N THR A 312 9.18 2.51 7.47
CA THR A 312 8.77 2.01 6.16
C THR A 312 9.71 2.47 5.06
N LEU A 313 10.18 3.72 5.11
CA LEU A 313 11.13 4.28 4.14
C LEU A 313 12.42 3.45 4.10
N VAL A 314 13.04 3.26 5.25
CA VAL A 314 14.26 2.44 5.39
C VAL A 314 14.08 1.05 4.81
N LEU A 315 13.04 0.34 5.25
CA LEU A 315 12.80 -1.04 4.83
C LEU A 315 12.51 -1.12 3.33
N SER A 316 11.80 -0.13 2.80
CA SER A 316 11.41 -0.07 1.39
C SER A 316 12.59 0.15 0.44
N ILE A 317 13.70 0.71 0.92
CA ILE A 317 14.90 0.93 0.09
C ILE A 317 15.63 -0.40 -0.17
N ASP A 318 15.92 -1.18 0.88
CA ASP A 318 16.82 -2.34 0.75
C ASP A 318 16.05 -3.67 0.58
N ALA A 319 14.96 -3.92 1.31
CA ALA A 319 14.31 -5.23 1.26
C ALA A 319 13.67 -5.57 -0.10
N PRO A 320 12.86 -4.68 -0.74
CA PRO A 320 12.35 -4.92 -2.09
C PRO A 320 13.47 -5.03 -3.13
N LEU A 321 14.54 -4.24 -2.98
CA LEU A 321 15.68 -4.27 -3.89
C LEU A 321 16.41 -5.60 -3.81
N ARG A 322 16.61 -6.16 -2.60
CA ARG A 322 17.16 -7.50 -2.42
C ARG A 322 16.27 -8.57 -3.03
N ILE A 323 14.95 -8.51 -2.83
CA ILE A 323 14.02 -9.46 -3.45
C ILE A 323 14.16 -9.47 -4.98
N LEU A 324 14.36 -8.31 -5.60
CA LEU A 324 14.61 -8.20 -7.04
C LEU A 324 15.96 -8.78 -7.45
N LEU A 325 17.03 -8.46 -6.72
CA LEU A 325 18.42 -8.74 -7.14
C LEU A 325 18.97 -10.10 -6.65
N ASP A 326 18.50 -10.62 -5.52
CA ASP A 326 18.85 -11.95 -4.99
C ASP A 326 18.02 -13.07 -5.65
N ASN A 327 17.05 -12.76 -6.52
CA ASN A 327 16.29 -13.77 -7.24
C ASN A 327 17.17 -14.46 -8.31
N GLU A 328 17.54 -15.72 -8.04
CA GLU A 328 18.40 -16.53 -8.93
C GLU A 328 17.79 -16.72 -10.31
N ASP A 329 16.48 -16.93 -10.40
CA ASP A 329 15.75 -17.12 -11.65
C ASP A 329 15.79 -15.87 -12.55
N ALA A 330 15.87 -14.70 -11.91
CA ALA A 330 15.96 -13.40 -12.56
C ALA A 330 17.40 -12.99 -12.90
N ARG A 331 18.42 -13.66 -12.33
CA ARG A 331 19.83 -13.25 -12.42
C ARG A 331 20.37 -13.22 -13.86
N GLN A 332 19.83 -14.05 -14.74
CA GLN A 332 20.14 -14.05 -16.17
C GLN A 332 19.69 -12.77 -16.91
N PHE A 333 18.81 -11.98 -16.31
CA PHE A 333 18.28 -10.73 -16.87
C PHE A 333 18.79 -9.47 -16.16
N VAL A 334 19.58 -9.63 -15.09
CA VAL A 334 20.09 -8.52 -14.27
C VAL A 334 21.56 -8.24 -14.59
N PRO A 335 21.92 -7.00 -14.97
CA PRO A 335 23.31 -6.59 -15.20
C PRO A 335 24.22 -6.85 -14.00
N SER A 336 25.43 -7.33 -14.27
CA SER A 336 26.43 -7.64 -13.24
C SER A 336 26.75 -6.45 -12.34
N GLY A 337 26.73 -5.24 -12.90
CA GLY A 337 26.94 -4.00 -12.15
C GLY A 337 25.91 -3.76 -11.05
N LEU A 338 24.63 -4.12 -11.24
CA LEU A 338 23.60 -3.96 -10.21
C LEU A 338 23.79 -4.94 -9.05
N LEU A 339 24.47 -6.07 -9.28
CA LEU A 339 24.73 -7.09 -8.27
C LEU A 339 25.93 -6.76 -7.36
N LYS A 340 26.59 -5.61 -7.57
CA LYS A 340 27.71 -5.17 -6.73
C LYS A 340 27.25 -4.88 -5.30
N LYS A 341 27.77 -5.67 -4.35
CA LYS A 341 27.56 -5.48 -2.90
C LYS A 341 28.72 -4.69 -2.30
N ASN A 342 28.44 -3.92 -1.24
CA ASN A 342 29.47 -3.31 -0.40
C ASN A 342 29.89 -4.26 0.74
N GLU A 343 30.80 -3.81 1.59
CA GLU A 343 31.27 -4.51 2.81
C GLU A 343 30.15 -4.91 3.78
N HIS A 344 29.02 -4.19 3.78
CA HIS A 344 27.85 -4.48 4.61
C HIS A 344 26.82 -5.39 3.88
N GLY A 345 27.16 -5.92 2.70
CA GLY A 345 26.30 -6.79 1.92
C GLY A 345 25.11 -6.08 1.23
N ALA A 346 25.11 -4.75 1.15
CA ALA A 346 24.08 -3.94 0.49
C ALA A 346 24.39 -3.69 -1.00
N TYR A 347 23.36 -3.75 -1.85
CA TYR A 347 23.47 -3.55 -3.30
C TYR A 347 23.67 -2.08 -3.65
N ILE A 348 24.92 -1.60 -3.65
CA ILE A 348 25.22 -0.15 -3.72
C ILE A 348 24.72 0.49 -5.02
N ASN A 349 24.85 -0.18 -6.15
CA ASN A 349 24.37 0.34 -7.44
C ASN A 349 22.84 0.27 -7.53
N GLY A 350 22.22 -0.71 -6.87
CA GLY A 350 20.77 -0.77 -6.72
C GLY A 350 20.24 0.38 -5.84
N ILE A 351 20.92 0.73 -4.74
CA ILE A 351 20.57 1.90 -3.92
C ILE A 351 20.71 3.19 -4.73
N LYS A 352 21.78 3.34 -5.54
CA LYS A 352 21.89 4.49 -6.46
C LYS A 352 20.73 4.57 -7.46
N MET A 353 20.26 3.43 -7.96
CA MET A 353 19.07 3.37 -8.80
C MET A 353 17.82 3.83 -8.03
N VAL A 354 17.62 3.39 -6.78
CA VAL A 354 16.54 3.89 -5.91
C VAL A 354 16.63 5.41 -5.71
N ILE A 355 17.85 5.93 -5.48
CA ILE A 355 18.12 7.37 -5.33
C ILE A 355 17.71 8.13 -6.59
N CYS A 356 18.14 7.65 -7.76
CA CYS A 356 17.80 8.27 -9.03
C CYS A 356 16.28 8.31 -9.23
N LEU A 357 15.61 7.16 -9.16
CA LEU A 357 14.19 7.08 -9.49
C LEU A 357 13.29 7.78 -8.45
N SER A 358 13.48 7.49 -7.16
CA SER A 358 12.64 8.10 -6.12
C SER A 358 13.00 9.56 -5.89
N GLY A 359 14.30 9.90 -5.99
CA GLY A 359 14.78 11.27 -5.89
C GLY A 359 14.27 12.16 -7.03
N SER A 360 14.20 11.66 -8.26
CA SER A 360 13.58 12.38 -9.37
C SER A 360 12.09 12.70 -9.10
N ILE A 361 11.33 11.76 -8.53
CA ILE A 361 9.92 12.01 -8.16
C ILE A 361 9.83 13.12 -7.10
N ILE A 362 10.66 13.07 -6.05
CA ILE A 362 10.72 14.09 -4.99
C ILE A 362 11.09 15.46 -5.59
N LEU A 363 12.06 15.51 -6.51
CA LEU A 363 12.48 16.76 -7.15
C LEU A 363 11.38 17.34 -8.04
N ILE A 364 10.68 16.52 -8.84
CA ILE A 364 9.54 16.96 -9.67
C ILE A 364 8.44 17.55 -8.78
N GLN A 365 8.24 17.03 -7.57
CA GLN A 365 7.25 17.53 -6.63
C GLN A 365 7.57 18.92 -6.06
N SER A 366 8.80 19.39 -6.21
CA SER A 366 9.19 20.74 -5.78
C SER A 366 8.44 21.84 -6.55
N PHE A 367 7.92 21.51 -7.74
CA PHE A 367 7.14 22.41 -8.59
C PHE A 367 5.63 22.41 -8.28
N VAL A 368 5.17 21.58 -7.33
CA VAL A 368 3.75 21.50 -6.97
C VAL A 368 3.38 22.69 -6.06
N PRO A 369 2.30 23.42 -6.33
CA PRO A 369 1.85 24.49 -5.46
C PRO A 369 1.25 23.92 -4.16
N GLY A 370 1.92 24.19 -3.04
CA GLY A 370 1.52 23.79 -1.69
C GLY A 370 2.08 22.44 -1.23
N ALA A 371 2.61 22.41 -0.01
CA ALA A 371 3.21 21.20 0.57
C ALA A 371 2.18 20.09 0.85
N ALA A 372 0.94 20.43 1.23
CA ALA A 372 -0.16 19.47 1.34
C ALA A 372 -0.60 18.88 -0.01
N SER A 373 -0.58 19.69 -1.08
CA SER A 373 -0.89 19.23 -2.43
C SER A 373 0.04 18.10 -2.88
N VAL A 374 1.33 18.15 -2.47
CA VAL A 374 2.29 17.08 -2.76
C VAL A 374 1.85 15.74 -2.14
N LEU A 375 1.37 15.74 -0.90
CA LEU A 375 0.88 14.53 -0.24
C LEU A 375 -0.35 13.96 -0.95
N THR A 376 -1.26 14.83 -1.37
CA THR A 376 -2.46 14.44 -2.13
C THR A 376 -2.07 13.84 -3.49
N GLN A 377 -1.15 14.47 -4.21
CA GLN A 377 -0.64 13.97 -5.50
C GLN A 377 0.07 12.62 -5.34
N LEU A 378 0.93 12.47 -4.31
CA LEU A 378 1.61 11.21 -4.00
C LEU A 378 0.63 10.09 -3.64
N ASN A 379 -0.41 10.40 -2.87
CA ASN A 379 -1.44 9.44 -2.52
C ASN A 379 -2.14 8.94 -3.79
N LYS A 380 -2.50 9.86 -4.69
CA LYS A 380 -3.13 9.52 -5.96
C LYS A 380 -2.21 8.70 -6.86
N LEU A 381 -0.95 9.09 -7.00
CA LEU A 381 0.07 8.36 -7.75
C LEU A 381 0.25 6.93 -7.22
N ASN A 382 0.32 6.77 -5.90
CA ASN A 382 0.41 5.46 -5.27
C ASN A 382 -0.85 4.63 -5.49
N SER A 383 -2.04 5.25 -5.45
CA SER A 383 -3.30 4.55 -5.69
C SER A 383 -3.41 3.91 -7.07
N VAL A 384 -2.69 4.46 -8.05
CA VAL A 384 -2.64 3.92 -9.42
C VAL A 384 -1.46 2.98 -9.60
N THR A 385 -0.26 3.42 -9.23
CA THR A 385 0.98 2.72 -9.56
C THR A 385 1.14 1.44 -8.76
N MET A 386 0.82 1.47 -7.45
CA MET A 386 1.04 0.33 -6.58
C MET A 386 0.13 -0.86 -6.91
N PRO A 387 -1.15 -0.68 -7.28
CA PRO A 387 -1.99 -1.81 -7.62
C PRO A 387 -1.72 -2.47 -8.96
N LEU A 388 -1.02 -1.79 -9.89
CA LEU A 388 -0.67 -2.40 -11.19
C LEU A 388 0.12 -3.70 -11.03
N ARG A 389 0.90 -3.86 -9.95
CA ARG A 389 1.60 -5.12 -9.69
C ARG A 389 0.67 -6.30 -9.37
N TYR A 390 -0.56 -6.05 -8.91
CA TYR A 390 -1.53 -7.11 -8.61
C TYR A 390 -2.03 -7.80 -9.87
N LEU A 391 -1.90 -7.17 -11.04
CA LEU A 391 -2.15 -7.82 -12.33
C LEU A 391 -1.33 -9.11 -12.49
N TRP A 392 -0.10 -9.15 -11.96
CA TRP A 392 0.71 -10.37 -11.94
C TRP A 392 0.15 -11.45 -11.02
N VAL A 393 -0.48 -11.09 -9.90
CA VAL A 393 -1.13 -12.07 -9.02
C VAL A 393 -2.27 -12.76 -9.76
N PHE A 394 -3.12 -12.00 -10.44
CA PHE A 394 -4.24 -12.56 -11.20
C PHE A 394 -3.77 -13.32 -12.44
N ALA A 395 -2.72 -12.85 -13.11
CA ALA A 395 -2.08 -13.59 -14.21
C ALA A 395 -1.53 -14.94 -13.73
N ALA A 396 -0.84 -14.97 -12.59
CA ALA A 396 -0.35 -16.20 -11.97
C ALA A 396 -1.51 -17.15 -11.60
N TYR A 397 -2.61 -16.62 -11.05
CA TYR A 397 -3.79 -17.41 -10.72
C TYR A 397 -4.43 -18.04 -11.95
N ILE A 398 -4.66 -17.25 -13.00
CA ILE A 398 -5.21 -17.74 -14.27
C ILE A 398 -4.29 -18.83 -14.87
N ALA A 399 -2.97 -18.62 -14.84
CA ALA A 399 -1.99 -19.58 -15.35
C ALA A 399 -1.94 -20.88 -14.52
N LEU A 400 -2.02 -20.77 -13.18
CA LEU A 400 -2.17 -21.92 -12.28
C LEU A 400 -3.41 -22.73 -12.65
N ARG A 401 -4.56 -22.08 -12.80
CA ARG A 401 -5.82 -22.75 -13.12
C ARG A 401 -5.79 -23.38 -14.51
N LYS A 402 -5.17 -22.75 -15.52
CA LYS A 402 -5.04 -23.32 -16.87
C LYS A 402 -4.09 -24.54 -16.91
N SER A 403 -3.13 -24.61 -16.00
CA SER A 403 -2.15 -25.70 -15.90
C SER A 403 -2.73 -26.94 -15.18
N LEU A 404 -3.93 -27.37 -15.56
CA LEU A 404 -4.66 -28.49 -14.95
C LEU A 404 -3.75 -29.73 -14.81
N ASN A 405 -3.76 -30.35 -13.63
CA ASN A 405 -2.96 -31.53 -13.23
C ASN A 405 -1.44 -31.32 -13.07
N LYS A 406 -0.86 -30.16 -13.46
CA LYS A 406 0.55 -29.85 -13.20
C LYS A 406 0.78 -29.50 -11.73
N PHE A 407 -0.18 -28.80 -11.12
CA PHE A 407 -0.12 -28.36 -9.72
C PHE A 407 -1.33 -28.89 -8.96
N ASN A 408 -1.08 -29.40 -7.75
CA ASN A 408 -2.11 -29.98 -6.88
C ASN A 408 -2.26 -29.16 -5.59
N PRO A 409 -2.88 -27.96 -5.64
CA PRO A 409 -3.13 -27.20 -4.43
C PRO A 409 -4.10 -27.94 -3.50
N GLU A 410 -3.75 -28.00 -2.23
CA GLU A 410 -4.59 -28.63 -1.19
C GLU A 410 -5.82 -27.78 -0.85
N TYR A 411 -5.72 -26.46 -1.00
CA TYR A 411 -6.84 -25.54 -0.92
C TYR A 411 -7.13 -24.93 -2.30
N LYS A 412 -8.40 -24.96 -2.70
CA LYS A 412 -8.89 -24.33 -3.93
C LYS A 412 -9.95 -23.29 -3.57
N PHE A 413 -9.85 -22.08 -4.13
CA PHE A 413 -10.88 -21.06 -4.00
C PHE A 413 -12.25 -21.60 -4.44
N THR A 414 -12.26 -22.30 -5.58
CA THR A 414 -13.45 -23.00 -6.08
C THR A 414 -13.07 -24.28 -6.81
N LYS A 415 -13.96 -25.26 -6.75
CA LYS A 415 -13.84 -26.51 -7.52
C LYS A 415 -14.19 -26.28 -9.00
N ASN A 416 -15.04 -25.30 -9.31
CA ASN A 416 -15.47 -25.03 -10.67
C ASN A 416 -14.41 -24.21 -11.43
N GLN A 417 -13.88 -24.79 -12.50
CA GLN A 417 -12.82 -24.18 -13.31
C GLN A 417 -13.25 -22.86 -13.97
N THR A 418 -14.49 -22.78 -14.46
CA THR A 418 -15.03 -21.58 -15.10
C THR A 418 -15.13 -20.45 -14.09
N VAL A 419 -15.66 -20.73 -12.90
CA VAL A 419 -15.76 -19.73 -11.82
C VAL A 419 -14.38 -19.22 -11.41
N ALA A 420 -13.38 -20.11 -11.32
CA ALA A 420 -12.01 -19.72 -11.02
C ALA A 420 -11.44 -18.77 -12.10
N LEU A 421 -11.55 -19.14 -13.38
CA LEU A 421 -11.02 -18.31 -14.48
C LEU A 421 -11.76 -16.98 -14.60
N VAL A 422 -13.09 -16.97 -14.42
CA VAL A 422 -13.90 -15.75 -14.42
C VAL A 422 -13.51 -14.85 -13.25
N ALA A 423 -13.36 -15.37 -12.04
CA ALA A 423 -12.93 -14.57 -10.89
C ALA A 423 -11.52 -13.99 -11.08
N GLY A 424 -10.57 -14.79 -11.59
CA GLY A 424 -9.22 -14.32 -11.92
C GLY A 424 -9.23 -13.22 -12.99
N GLY A 425 -9.97 -13.43 -14.08
CA GLY A 425 -10.14 -12.44 -15.15
C GLY A 425 -10.84 -11.17 -14.70
N TRP A 426 -11.86 -11.31 -13.84
CA TRP A 426 -12.58 -10.20 -13.25
C TRP A 426 -11.69 -9.34 -12.36
N CYS A 427 -10.95 -9.92 -11.41
CA CYS A 427 -10.05 -9.15 -10.56
C CYS A 427 -8.90 -8.51 -11.35
N PHE A 428 -8.41 -9.17 -12.41
CA PHE A 428 -7.48 -8.56 -13.35
C PHE A 428 -8.09 -7.32 -14.02
N PHE A 429 -9.29 -7.46 -14.57
CA PHE A 429 -10.01 -6.38 -15.24
C PHE A 429 -10.30 -5.21 -14.29
N VAL A 430 -10.86 -5.48 -13.11
CA VAL A 430 -11.17 -4.45 -12.10
C VAL A 430 -9.90 -3.69 -11.69
N THR A 431 -8.79 -4.41 -11.44
CA THR A 431 -7.51 -3.75 -11.12
C THR A 431 -7.06 -2.83 -12.26
N ALA A 432 -7.06 -3.34 -13.49
CA ALA A 432 -6.63 -2.57 -14.65
C ALA A 432 -7.54 -1.35 -14.88
N ALA A 433 -8.86 -1.53 -14.84
CA ALA A 433 -9.85 -0.48 -15.03
C ALA A 433 -9.72 0.60 -13.94
N CYS A 434 -9.67 0.22 -12.66
CA CYS A 434 -9.52 1.18 -11.56
C CYS A 434 -8.20 1.95 -11.65
N CYS A 435 -7.08 1.29 -11.99
CA CYS A 435 -5.80 1.96 -12.20
C CYS A 435 -5.85 2.95 -13.37
N LEU A 436 -6.38 2.53 -14.53
CA LEU A 436 -6.47 3.37 -15.73
C LEU A 436 -7.39 4.58 -15.51
N LEU A 437 -8.58 4.36 -14.93
CA LEU A 437 -9.49 5.45 -14.57
C LEU A 437 -8.87 6.37 -13.52
N GLY A 438 -8.18 5.80 -12.54
CA GLY A 438 -7.49 6.56 -11.50
C GLY A 438 -6.30 7.38 -11.98
N MET A 439 -5.78 7.13 -13.20
CA MET A 439 -4.73 7.99 -13.78
C MET A 439 -5.23 9.42 -13.98
N TYR A 440 -6.50 9.58 -14.34
CA TYR A 440 -7.11 10.90 -14.52
C TYR A 440 -7.39 11.56 -13.17
N VAL A 441 -6.94 12.81 -13.03
CA VAL A 441 -7.26 13.68 -11.90
C VAL A 441 -7.96 14.90 -12.46
N GLU A 442 -9.24 15.02 -12.13
CA GLU A 442 -10.10 16.10 -12.61
C GLU A 442 -9.51 17.47 -12.27
N GLY A 443 -9.36 18.34 -13.28
CA GLY A 443 -8.81 19.68 -13.12
C GLY A 443 -7.30 19.77 -12.85
N ASP A 444 -6.56 18.65 -12.78
CA ASP A 444 -5.13 18.63 -12.47
C ASP A 444 -4.32 17.85 -13.52
N ILE A 445 -3.88 18.58 -14.54
CA ILE A 445 -3.09 18.04 -15.66
C ILE A 445 -1.72 17.54 -15.19
N ALA A 446 -1.10 18.22 -14.22
CA ALA A 446 0.23 17.84 -13.74
C ALA A 446 0.18 16.48 -13.01
N SER A 447 -0.80 16.31 -12.11
CA SER A 447 -1.03 15.04 -11.43
C SER A 447 -1.45 13.93 -12.41
N THR A 448 -2.29 14.26 -13.39
CA THR A 448 -2.69 13.30 -14.45
C THR A 448 -1.47 12.84 -15.26
N ALA A 449 -0.63 13.77 -15.71
CA ALA A 449 0.60 13.45 -16.45
C ALA A 449 1.54 12.59 -15.60
N LEU A 450 1.72 12.92 -14.33
CA LEU A 450 2.54 12.13 -13.41
C LEU A 450 2.00 10.70 -13.26
N ASN A 451 0.68 10.52 -13.11
CA ASN A 451 0.04 9.21 -12.95
C ASN A 451 0.11 8.33 -14.20
N VAL A 452 0.19 8.93 -15.40
CA VAL A 452 0.35 8.20 -16.67
C VAL A 452 1.83 7.91 -16.96
N ILE A 453 2.68 8.93 -16.88
CA ILE A 453 4.10 8.83 -17.26
C ILE A 453 4.85 7.90 -16.29
N THR A 454 4.59 7.99 -14.99
CA THR A 454 5.38 7.25 -13.99
C THR A 454 5.29 5.73 -14.16
N PRO A 455 4.11 5.08 -14.23
CA PRO A 455 4.04 3.65 -14.48
C PRO A 455 4.65 3.23 -15.82
N VAL A 456 4.48 4.04 -16.88
CA VAL A 456 5.00 3.73 -18.22
C VAL A 456 6.53 3.75 -18.22
N VAL A 457 7.14 4.81 -17.68
CA VAL A 457 8.60 4.94 -17.59
C VAL A 457 9.18 3.84 -16.71
N LEU A 458 8.60 3.60 -15.53
CA LEU A 458 9.05 2.56 -14.61
C LEU A 458 8.98 1.16 -15.24
N THR A 459 7.94 0.87 -16.03
CA THR A 459 7.82 -0.39 -16.77
C THR A 459 8.84 -0.48 -17.90
N ALA A 460 9.00 0.60 -18.68
CA ALA A 460 9.92 0.65 -19.82
C ALA A 460 11.39 0.46 -19.40
N LEU A 461 11.79 1.01 -18.25
CA LEU A 461 13.14 0.82 -17.68
C LEU A 461 13.47 -0.66 -17.44
N GLY A 462 12.48 -1.50 -17.15
CA GLY A 462 12.65 -2.95 -16.99
C GLY A 462 12.98 -3.69 -18.28
N LEU A 463 12.68 -3.08 -19.43
CA LEU A 463 13.06 -3.64 -20.73
C LEU A 463 14.54 -3.43 -21.03
N ILE A 464 15.18 -2.45 -20.38
CA ILE A 464 16.56 -2.05 -20.65
C ILE A 464 17.57 -3.00 -19.99
N LEU A 465 17.31 -3.44 -18.75
CA LEU A 465 18.27 -4.25 -18.00
C LEU A 465 18.62 -5.60 -18.66
N PRO A 466 17.66 -6.38 -19.21
CA PRO A 466 17.99 -7.60 -19.94
C PRO A 466 18.87 -7.35 -21.16
N GLU A 467 18.70 -6.21 -21.83
CA GLU A 467 19.47 -5.85 -23.02
C GLU A 467 20.91 -5.47 -22.65
N ILE A 468 21.10 -4.73 -21.55
CA ILE A 468 22.43 -4.49 -20.98
C ILE A 468 23.11 -5.82 -20.63
N LYS A 469 22.38 -6.73 -19.98
CA LYS A 469 22.91 -8.05 -19.60
C LYS A 469 23.34 -8.89 -20.81
N LYS A 470 22.54 -8.90 -21.88
CA LYS A 470 22.93 -9.57 -23.13
C LYS A 470 24.22 -9.01 -23.71
N ARG A 471 24.40 -7.68 -23.70
CA ARG A 471 25.63 -7.03 -24.17
C ARG A 471 26.84 -7.36 -23.28
N GLU A 472 26.67 -7.48 -21.96
CA GLU A 472 27.73 -7.95 -21.06
C GLU A 472 28.17 -9.38 -21.43
N VAL A 473 27.21 -10.28 -21.64
CA VAL A 473 27.50 -11.68 -22.00
C VAL A 473 28.16 -11.77 -23.38
N ALA A 474 27.71 -10.96 -24.35
CA ALA A 474 28.29 -10.92 -25.69
C ALA A 474 29.72 -10.38 -25.72
N LYS A 475 30.08 -9.46 -24.81
CA LYS A 475 31.45 -8.94 -24.68
C LYS A 475 32.40 -9.86 -23.91
N ALA A 476 31.86 -10.79 -23.12
CA ALA A 476 32.63 -11.77 -22.35
C ALA A 476 32.90 -13.07 -23.12
N LYS A 477 32.24 -13.25 -24.27
CA LYS A 477 32.55 -14.25 -25.29
C LYS A 477 33.50 -13.64 -26.31
#